data_AF-A0A2E2AGC8-F1
#
_entry.id   AF-A0A2E2AGC8-F1
#
_cell.length_a   1.000
_cell.length_b   1.000
_cell.length_c   1.000
_cell.angle_alpha   90.00
_cell.angle_beta   90.00
_cell.angle_gamma   90.00
#
_symmetry.space_group_name_H-M   'P 1'
#
loop_
_entity.id
_entity.type
_entity.pdbx_description
1 polymer ?
#
loop_
_entity_poly.entity_id
_entity_poly.type
_entity_poly.pdbx_seq_one_letter_code
_entity_poly.pdbx_strand_id
1 'polypeptide(L)' 'MSDELKYIENKEGKFAVPCQIKIAEDCVQIGEFCESKEDALYWAEEECWIFSGEGCFCLQCNQEIMRNIAKLQTKKTN' A
#
# COMPACT_ATOMS: atom_id res chain seq x y z
N MET A 1 -2.48 13.09 17.24
CA MET A 1 -2.29 13.56 15.86
C MET A 1 -2.46 12.32 15.01
N SER A 2 -3.65 12.07 14.47
CA SER A 2 -3.87 10.89 13.64
C SER A 2 -3.14 11.11 12.32
N ASP A 3 -2.14 10.29 12.02
CA ASP A 3 -1.50 10.31 10.71
C ASP A 3 -2.57 9.96 9.66
N GLU A 4 -3.06 11.01 8.99
CA GLU A 4 -4.15 10.90 8.03
C GLU A 4 -3.63 10.12 6.82
N LEU A 5 -4.27 8.98 6.52
CA LEU A 5 -3.97 8.19 5.33
C LEU A 5 -3.94 9.11 4.10
N LYS A 6 -2.86 9.03 3.31
CA LYS A 6 -2.72 9.81 2.09
C LYS A 6 -3.64 9.23 1.02
N TYR A 7 -4.50 10.05 0.42
CA TYR A 7 -5.35 9.69 -0.72
C TYR A 7 -4.87 10.41 -1.99
N ILE A 8 -5.15 9.82 -3.15
CA ILE A 8 -5.02 10.46 -4.46
C ILE A 8 -6.42 10.82 -4.95
N GLU A 9 -6.60 12.05 -5.41
CA GLU A 9 -7.82 12.51 -6.07
C GLU A 9 -7.62 12.58 -7.58
N ASN A 10 -8.56 12.07 -8.38
CA ASN A 10 -8.53 12.20 -9.84
C ASN A 10 -9.29 13.46 -10.32
N LYS A 11 -9.34 13.68 -11.64
CA LYS A 11 -10.03 14.85 -12.24
C LYS A 11 -11.55 14.84 -12.06
N GLU A 12 -12.12 13.70 -11.67
CA GLU A 12 -13.55 13.51 -11.44
C GLU A 12 -13.92 13.72 -9.96
N GLY A 13 -12.95 14.02 -9.09
CA GLY A 13 -13.17 14.18 -7.66
C GLY A 13 -13.25 12.86 -6.89
N LYS A 14 -12.86 11.74 -7.50
CA LYS A 14 -12.83 10.42 -6.85
C LYS A 14 -11.50 10.20 -6.14
N PHE A 15 -11.53 9.37 -5.10
CA PHE A 15 -10.40 9.10 -4.21
C PHE A 15 -9.89 7.67 -4.39
N ALA A 16 -8.57 7.49 -4.35
CA ALA A 16 -7.94 6.17 -4.27
C ALA A 16 -6.87 6.17 -3.18
N VAL A 17 -6.70 5.03 -2.50
CA VAL A 17 -5.55 4.83 -1.62
C VAL A 17 -4.33 4.51 -2.51
N PRO A 18 -3.17 5.16 -2.34
CA PRO A 18 -1.95 4.84 -3.05
C PRO A 18 -1.09 3.86 -2.27
N CYS A 19 -0.38 2.98 -2.97
CA CYS A 19 0.65 2.16 -2.33
C CYS A 19 1.79 3.10 -1.90
N GLN A 20 2.09 3.14 -0.60
CA GLN A 20 2.98 4.17 -0.06
C GLN A 20 4.46 3.84 -0.18
N ILE A 21 4.82 2.55 -0.30
CA ILE A 21 6.22 2.11 -0.28
C ILE A 21 6.83 1.91 -1.67
N LYS A 22 6.04 1.47 -2.67
CA LYS A 22 6.43 1.36 -4.08
C LYS A 22 7.79 0.70 -4.33
N ILE A 23 8.09 -0.40 -3.63
CA ILE A 23 9.39 -1.07 -3.72
C ILE A 23 9.42 -2.23 -4.72
N ALA A 24 8.27 -2.81 -5.05
CA ALA A 24 8.17 -3.87 -6.04
C ALA A 24 8.13 -3.28 -7.45
N GLU A 25 8.76 -3.96 -8.41
CA GLU A 25 8.77 -3.56 -9.82
C GLU A 25 7.35 -3.58 -10.42
N ASP A 26 6.54 -4.55 -10.00
CA ASP A 26 5.14 -4.76 -10.38
C ASP A 26 4.15 -4.14 -9.36
N CYS A 27 4.56 -3.07 -8.68
CA CYS A 27 3.69 -2.34 -7.76
C CYS A 27 2.41 -1.84 -8.47
N VAL A 28 1.25 -2.10 -7.87
CA VAL A 28 -0.08 -1.62 -8.35
C VAL A 28 -0.18 -0.09 -8.33
N GLN A 29 0.68 0.58 -7.54
CA GLN A 29 0.82 2.04 -7.35
C GLN A 29 -0.40 2.75 -6.76
N ILE A 30 -1.60 2.53 -7.30
CA ILE A 30 -2.85 3.23 -6.97
C ILE A 30 -3.98 2.20 -6.93
N GLY A 31 -4.80 2.25 -5.90
CA GLY A 31 -6.01 1.43 -5.80
C GLY A 31 -7.13 1.91 -6.72
N GLU A 32 -8.32 1.36 -6.53
CA GLU A 32 -9.50 1.84 -7.26
C GLU A 32 -9.91 3.25 -6.82
N PHE A 33 -10.40 4.02 -7.79
CA PHE A 33 -10.97 5.34 -7.53
C PHE A 33 -12.44 5.20 -7.13
N CYS A 34 -12.75 5.53 -5.88
CA CYS A 34 -14.07 5.48 -5.30
C CYS A 34 -14.63 6.89 -5.04
N GLU A 35 -15.94 7.00 -4.81
CA GLU A 35 -16.62 8.29 -4.64
C GLU A 35 -16.25 9.00 -3.32
N SER A 36 -15.80 8.24 -2.31
CA SER A 36 -15.38 8.77 -1.01
C SER A 36 -14.05 8.17 -0.56
N LYS A 37 -13.39 8.83 0.41
CA LYS A 37 -12.16 8.33 1.03
C LYS A 37 -12.44 7.04 1.81
N GLU A 38 -13.58 6.96 2.48
CA GLU A 38 -14.04 5.80 3.23
C GLU A 38 -14.21 4.59 2.31
N ASP A 39 -14.85 4.77 1.15
CA ASP A 39 -15.01 3.70 0.16
C ASP A 39 -13.66 3.27 -0.42
N ALA A 40 -12.76 4.22 -0.69
CA ALA A 40 -11.42 3.91 -1.19
C ALA A 40 -10.59 3.12 -0.17
N LEU A 41 -10.74 3.43 1.11
CA LEU A 41 -10.08 2.69 2.19
C LEU A 41 -10.69 1.29 2.33
N TYR A 42 -12.02 1.18 2.33
CA TYR A 42 -12.70 -0.10 2.37
C TYR A 42 -12.28 -0.99 1.20
N TRP A 43 -12.22 -0.44 -0.01
CA TRP A 43 -11.71 -1.15 -1.18
C TRP A 43 -10.27 -1.64 -0.97
N ALA A 44 -9.39 -0.80 -0.43
CA ALA A 44 -8.00 -1.19 -0.19
C ALA A 44 -7.92 -2.34 0.83
N GLU A 45 -8.74 -2.31 1.87
CA GLU A 45 -8.84 -3.39 2.86
C GLU A 45 -9.35 -4.71 2.24
N GLU A 46 -10.37 -4.66 1.39
CA GLU A 46 -10.94 -5.83 0.71
C GLU A 46 -10.00 -6.41 -0.36
N GLU A 47 -9.32 -5.57 -1.14
CA GLU A 47 -8.36 -5.97 -2.18
C GLU A 47 -6.98 -6.32 -1.61
N CYS A 48 -6.94 -6.73 -0.34
CA CYS A 48 -5.78 -7.25 0.36
C CYS A 48 -4.57 -6.30 0.37
N TRP A 49 -4.79 -4.99 0.43
CA TRP A 49 -3.72 -4.07 0.80
C TRP A 49 -3.38 -4.28 2.27
N ILE A 50 -2.09 -4.29 2.58
CA ILE A 50 -1.62 -4.44 3.96
C ILE A 50 -1.59 -3.06 4.60
N PHE A 51 -2.30 -2.90 5.71
CA PHE A 51 -2.20 -1.72 6.56
C PHE A 51 -1.15 -1.95 7.67
N SER A 52 -0.12 -1.10 7.74
CA SER A 52 0.91 -1.16 8.79
C SER A 52 0.54 -0.45 10.10
N GLY A 53 -0.59 0.24 10.16
CA GLY A 53 -0.87 1.22 11.21
C GLY A 53 -0.47 2.66 10.83
N GLU A 54 0.50 2.80 9.92
CA GLU A 54 1.00 4.11 9.44
C GLU A 54 0.69 4.34 7.96
N GLY A 55 0.31 3.30 7.23
CA GLY A 55 0.10 3.37 5.79
C GLY A 55 -0.39 2.07 5.16
N CYS A 56 -0.88 2.18 3.92
CA CYS A 56 -1.28 1.02 3.11
C CYS A 56 -0.28 0.73 2.00
N PHE A 57 -0.07 -0.55 1.71
CA PHE A 57 0.75 -1.00 0.60
C PHE A 57 0.21 -2.29 -0.03
N CYS A 58 0.43 -2.44 -1.34
CA CYS A 58 -0.06 -3.58 -2.08
C CYS A 58 0.70 -4.87 -1.74
N LEU A 59 0.08 -6.01 -2.06
CA LEU A 59 0.62 -7.34 -1.81
C LEU A 59 2.00 -7.56 -2.44
N GLN A 60 2.25 -7.03 -3.64
CA GLN A 60 3.51 -7.16 -4.37
C GLN A 60 4.64 -6.50 -3.58
N CYS A 61 4.40 -5.31 -3.06
CA CYS A 61 5.38 -4.64 -2.22
C CYS A 61 5.58 -5.37 -0.88
N ASN A 62 4.52 -5.95 -0.29
CA ASN A 62 4.66 -6.80 0.89
C ASN A 62 5.58 -8.02 0.61
N GLN A 63 5.39 -8.68 -0.52
CA GLN A 63 6.22 -9.81 -0.92
C GLN A 63 7.69 -9.40 -1.08
N GLU A 64 7.96 -8.23 -1.66
CA GLU A 64 9.33 -7.73 -1.79
C GLU A 64 9.94 -7.34 -0.44
N ILE A 65 9.15 -6.81 0.51
CA ILE A 65 9.60 -6.61 1.91
C ILE A 65 10.04 -7.96 2.48
N MET A 66 9.21 -8.98 2.37
CA MET A 66 9.50 -10.31 2.94
C MET A 66 10.75 -10.94 2.32
N ARG A 67 10.93 -10.83 0.99
CA ARG A 67 12.16 -11.26 0.31
C ARG A 67 13.39 -10.52 0.83
N ASN A 68 13.29 -9.21 1.04
CA ASN A 68 14.39 -8.41 1.55
C ASN A 68 14.73 -8.76 3.00
N ILE A 69 13.73 -9.00 3.86
CA ILE A 69 13.94 -9.49 5.23
C ILE A 69 14.66 -10.84 5.21
N ALA A 70 14.23 -11.79 4.38
CA ALA A 70 14.87 -13.10 4.26
C ALA A 70 16.35 -12.99 3.85
N LYS A 71 16.66 -12.14 2.85
CA LYS A 71 18.05 -11.87 2.41
C LYS A 71 18.90 -11.27 3.54
N LEU A 72 18.34 -10.41 4.38
CA LEU A 72 19.05 -9.83 5.52
C LEU A 72 19.32 -10.86 6.61
N GLN A 73 18.40 -11.79 6.85
CA GLN A 73 18.60 -12.88 7.80
C GLN A 73 19.72 -13.82 7.34
N THR A 74 19.77 -14.20 6.06
CA THR A 74 20.85 -15.04 5.53
C THR A 74 22.22 -14.36 5.58
N LYS A 75 22.28 -13.03 5.46
CA LYS A 75 23.53 -12.27 5.58
C LYS A 75 24.06 -12.17 7.01
N LYS A 76 23.21 -12.34 8.03
CA LYS A 76 23.63 -12.29 9.45
C LYS A 76 24.24 -13.61 9.94
N THR A 77 24.03 -14.70 9.21
CA THR A 77 24.49 -16.05 9.61
C THR A 77 25.77 -16.49 8.86
N ASN A 78 26.25 -15.68 7.91
CA ASN A 78 27.53 -15.84 7.22
C ASN A 78 28.54 -14.81 7.73
#